data_AF-A0A538CHE2-F1
#
_entry.id   AF-A0A538CHE2-F1
#
_cell.length_a   1.000
_cell.length_b   1.000
_cell.length_c   1.000
_cell.angle_alpha   90.00
_cell.angle_beta   90.00
_cell.angle_gamma   90.00
#
_symmetry.space_group_name_H-M   'P 1'
#
loop_
_entity.id
_entity.type
_entity.pdbx_description
1 polymer ?
#
loop_
_entity_poly.entity_id
_entity_poly.type
_entity_poly.pdbx_seq_one_letter_code
_entity_poly.pdbx_strand_id
1 'polypeptide(L)'
;ETNAHVIADLIRKLARGEDEVVLWGDGSPTREFLYVDDCVDGIVLAAEKYDGPEPVNLGAGKEISMRELADLVADVVGFRGKIVWDTEMPNGQPRRSIDATRAHELFGFEARTPLREGLERTLAWYREHAGAVAGAQA
;
A
#
# COMPACT_ATOMS: atom_id res chain seq x y z
N GLU A 1 16.24 -12.50 -2.81
CA GLU A 1 15.76 -11.41 -1.94
C GLU A 1 14.81 -10.55 -2.72
N THR A 2 13.60 -10.31 -2.22
CA THR A 2 12.70 -9.31 -2.80
C THR A 2 12.51 -8.22 -1.75
N ASN A 3 13.19 -7.09 -1.96
CA ASN A 3 12.86 -5.78 -1.38
C ASN A 3 11.50 -5.29 -1.93
N ALA A 4 10.46 -6.10 -1.80
CA ALA A 4 9.14 -5.77 -2.30
C ALA A 4 8.35 -5.09 -1.17
N HIS A 5 7.90 -3.86 -1.44
CA HIS A 5 6.92 -3.19 -0.60
C HIS A 5 5.64 -4.04 -0.52
N VAL A 6 5.02 -4.01 0.65
CA VAL A 6 4.06 -5.05 1.07
C VAL A 6 2.87 -5.25 0.12
N ILE A 7 2.30 -4.18 -0.46
CA ILE A 7 1.19 -4.29 -1.42
C ILE A 7 1.62 -5.06 -2.68
N ALA A 8 2.80 -4.74 -3.23
CA ALA A 8 3.31 -5.41 -4.43
C ALA A 8 3.66 -6.88 -4.15
N ASP A 9 4.21 -7.18 -2.96
CA ASP A 9 4.48 -8.56 -2.54
C ASP A 9 3.19 -9.37 -2.41
N LEU A 10 2.18 -8.82 -1.73
CA LEU A 10 0.87 -9.48 -1.56
C LEU A 10 0.19 -9.74 -2.91
N ILE A 11 0.11 -8.73 -3.79
CA ILE A 11 -0.48 -8.90 -5.12
C ILE A 11 0.24 -10.01 -5.89
N ARG A 12 1.57 -10.03 -5.88
CA ARG A 12 2.35 -11.06 -6.58
C ARG A 12 2.11 -12.45 -6.00
N LYS A 13 2.19 -12.62 -4.68
CA LYS A 13 1.98 -13.91 -4.01
C LYS A 13 0.58 -14.46 -4.30
N LEU A 14 -0.45 -13.64 -4.10
CA LEU A 14 -1.84 -14.04 -4.26
C LEU A 14 -2.23 -14.27 -5.73
N ALA A 15 -1.58 -13.59 -6.67
CA ALA A 15 -1.83 -13.77 -8.11
C ALA A 15 -1.14 -15.01 -8.71
N ARG A 16 -0.27 -15.72 -7.97
CA ARG A 16 0.39 -16.95 -8.47
C ARG A 16 -0.55 -18.15 -8.61
N GLY A 17 -1.72 -18.11 -7.98
CA GLY A 17 -2.68 -19.22 -8.03
C GLY A 17 -2.30 -20.42 -7.16
N GLU A 18 -1.47 -20.21 -6.13
CA GLU A 18 -1.15 -21.24 -5.12
C GLU A 18 -2.37 -21.48 -4.20
N ASP A 19 -2.55 -22.70 -3.68
CA ASP A 19 -3.66 -23.00 -2.76
C ASP A 19 -3.44 -22.42 -1.36
N GLU A 20 -2.20 -22.07 -1.02
CA GLU A 20 -1.80 -21.52 0.27
C GLU A 20 -0.74 -20.44 0.08
N VAL A 21 -0.85 -19.35 0.84
CA VAL A 21 0.17 -18.30 0.93
C VAL A 21 0.54 -18.08 2.39
N VAL A 22 1.83 -18.19 2.71
CA VAL A 22 2.36 -17.93 4.04
C VAL A 22 2.81 -16.48 4.18
N LEU A 23 2.32 -15.79 5.20
CA LEU A 23 2.69 -14.44 5.60
C LEU A 23 3.33 -14.46 6.99
N TRP A 24 4.33 -13.62 7.22
CA TRP A 24 5.06 -13.58 8.49
C TRP A 24 4.35 -12.75 9.56
N GLY A 25 4.55 -13.13 10.81
CA GLY A 25 3.99 -12.47 11.98
C GLY A 25 2.55 -12.90 12.24
N ASP A 26 1.84 -12.09 13.02
CA ASP A 26 0.43 -12.35 13.39
C ASP A 26 -0.56 -11.41 12.66
N GLY A 27 -0.06 -10.55 11.78
CA GLY A 27 -0.86 -9.60 11.02
C GLY A 27 -1.41 -8.41 11.83
N SER A 28 -1.05 -8.28 13.11
CA SER A 28 -1.47 -7.18 13.98
C SER A 28 -0.87 -5.81 13.64
N PRO A 29 0.34 -5.68 13.04
CA PRO A 29 0.88 -4.35 12.74
C PRO A 29 -0.02 -3.56 11.79
N THR A 30 -0.18 -2.25 12.04
CA THR A 30 -0.98 -1.36 11.19
C THR A 30 -0.11 -0.50 10.29
N ARG A 31 -0.60 -0.23 9.09
CA ARG A 31 0.04 0.64 8.10
C ARG A 31 -0.98 1.61 7.52
N GLU A 32 -0.48 2.76 7.09
CA GLU A 32 -1.17 3.72 6.26
C GLU A 32 -0.61 3.64 4.83
N PHE A 33 -1.48 3.78 3.84
CA PHE A 33 -1.11 3.76 2.42
C PHE A 33 -1.72 4.97 1.72
N LEU A 34 -0.90 5.65 0.92
CA LEU A 34 -1.31 6.76 0.07
C LEU A 34 -1.25 6.31 -1.39
N TYR A 35 -2.34 6.52 -2.14
CA TYR A 35 -2.34 6.21 -3.56
C TYR A 35 -1.46 7.20 -4.33
N VAL A 36 -0.82 6.74 -5.40
CA VAL A 36 0.20 7.52 -6.12
C VAL A 36 -0.38 8.80 -6.71
N ASP A 37 -1.61 8.79 -7.24
CA ASP A 37 -2.23 9.99 -7.80
C ASP A 37 -2.51 11.04 -6.72
N ASP A 38 -2.97 10.63 -5.52
CA ASP A 38 -3.13 11.55 -4.40
C ASP A 38 -1.77 12.10 -3.93
N CYS A 39 -0.73 11.27 -3.93
CA CYS A 39 0.63 11.73 -3.60
C CYS A 39 1.10 12.81 -4.59
N VAL A 40 0.89 12.61 -5.88
CA VAL A 40 1.23 13.59 -6.93
C VAL A 40 0.41 14.87 -6.75
N ASP A 41 -0.90 14.77 -6.54
CA ASP A 41 -1.77 15.92 -6.27
C ASP A 41 -1.25 16.73 -5.06
N GLY A 42 -0.87 16.05 -3.97
CA GLY A 42 -0.32 16.69 -2.78
C GLY A 42 1.03 17.37 -3.01
N ILE A 43 1.91 16.78 -3.82
CA ILE A 43 3.19 17.38 -4.19
C ILE A 43 2.97 18.64 -5.04
N VAL A 44 2.06 18.59 -6.02
CA VAL A 44 1.73 19.75 -6.87
C VAL A 44 1.13 20.88 -6.04
N LEU A 45 0.17 20.56 -5.17
CA LEU A 45 -0.44 21.55 -4.26
C LEU A 45 0.59 22.21 -3.34
N ALA A 46 1.52 21.42 -2.78
CA ALA A 46 2.60 21.95 -1.96
C ALA A 46 3.51 22.88 -2.78
N ALA A 47 3.91 22.48 -3.99
CA ALA A 47 4.75 23.30 -4.87
C ALA A 47 4.10 24.63 -5.27
N GLU A 48 2.76 24.68 -5.39
CA GLU A 48 2.03 25.89 -5.74
C GLU A 48 1.76 26.83 -4.56
N LYS A 49 1.59 26.28 -3.34
CA LYS A 49 1.00 27.02 -2.22
C LYS A 49 1.86 27.10 -0.96
N TYR A 50 2.85 26.22 -0.80
CA TYR A 50 3.64 26.13 0.42
C TYR A 50 5.04 26.74 0.23
N ASP A 51 5.34 27.78 1.01
CA ASP A 51 6.62 28.50 1.00
C ASP A 51 7.34 28.42 2.37
N GLY A 52 7.00 27.41 3.17
CA GLY A 52 7.61 27.20 4.49
C GLY A 52 8.89 26.36 4.43
N PRO A 53 9.84 26.55 5.36
CA PRO A 53 11.11 25.82 5.38
C PRO A 53 10.99 24.40 5.93
N GLU A 54 9.88 24.09 6.60
CA GLU A 54 9.70 22.82 7.31
C GLU A 54 9.13 21.73 6.39
N PRO A 55 9.47 20.46 6.61
CA PRO A 55 8.83 19.35 5.90
C PRO A 55 7.35 19.24 6.27
N VAL A 56 6.54 18.79 5.30
CA VAL A 56 5.11 18.53 5.48
C VAL A 56 4.79 17.11 5.02
N ASN A 57 4.10 16.34 5.87
CA ASN A 57 3.70 14.97 5.56
C ASN A 57 2.48 14.94 4.64
N LEU A 58 2.49 14.05 3.64
CA LEU A 58 1.31 13.71 2.83
C LEU A 58 0.85 12.30 3.21
N GLY A 59 -0.36 12.18 3.74
CA GLY A 59 -0.93 10.92 4.21
C GLY A 59 -2.41 10.80 3.89
N ALA A 60 -2.91 9.57 3.92
CA ALA A 60 -4.32 9.24 3.74
C ALA A 60 -5.14 9.34 5.03
N GLY A 61 -4.48 9.45 6.19
CA GLY A 61 -5.13 9.60 7.51
C GLY A 61 -5.91 8.37 7.97
N LYS A 62 -5.73 7.22 7.31
CA LYS A 62 -6.42 5.96 7.60
C LYS A 62 -5.44 4.81 7.69
N GLU A 63 -5.61 3.99 8.72
CA GLU A 63 -4.80 2.81 8.97
C GLU A 63 -5.55 1.53 8.62
N ILE A 64 -4.79 0.48 8.32
CA ILE A 64 -5.28 -0.87 8.12
C ILE A 64 -4.29 -1.85 8.76
N SER A 65 -4.77 -2.91 9.41
CA SER A 65 -3.90 -3.99 9.88
C SER A 65 -3.36 -4.80 8.72
N MET A 66 -2.22 -5.47 8.92
CA MET A 66 -1.66 -6.35 7.90
C MET A 66 -2.60 -7.52 7.55
N ARG A 67 -3.40 -7.98 8.51
CA ARG A 67 -4.44 -8.99 8.30
C ARG A 67 -5.55 -8.50 7.37
N GLU A 68 -6.16 -7.36 7.70
CA GLU A 68 -7.21 -6.75 6.89
C GLU A 68 -6.70 -6.39 5.49
N LEU A 69 -5.44 -5.93 5.38
CA LEU A 69 -4.83 -5.65 4.08
C LEU A 69 -4.69 -6.93 3.25
N ALA A 70 -4.23 -8.03 3.85
CA ALA A 70 -4.07 -9.30 3.15
C ALA A 70 -5.42 -9.83 2.64
N ASP A 71 -6.46 -9.75 3.48
CA ASP A 71 -7.83 -10.15 3.11
C ASP A 71 -8.37 -9.25 1.97
N LEU A 72 -8.18 -7.93 2.08
CA LEU A 72 -8.59 -6.98 1.05
C LEU A 72 -7.88 -7.23 -0.30
N VAL A 73 -6.58 -7.49 -0.28
CA VAL A 73 -5.83 -7.80 -1.52
C VAL A 73 -6.28 -9.15 -2.08
N ALA A 74 -6.53 -10.16 -1.24
CA ALA A 74 -7.03 -11.46 -1.69
C ALA A 74 -8.39 -11.31 -2.41
N ASP A 75 -9.30 -10.50 -1.85
CA ASP A 75 -10.57 -10.18 -2.49
C ASP A 75 -10.38 -9.50 -3.84
N VAL A 76 -9.55 -8.46 -3.91
CA VAL A 76 -9.28 -7.69 -5.13
C VAL A 76 -8.63 -8.55 -6.22
N VAL A 77 -7.69 -9.43 -5.83
CA VAL A 77 -7.03 -10.37 -6.75
C VAL A 77 -7.98 -11.47 -7.22
N GLY A 78 -8.95 -11.85 -6.39
CA GLY A 78 -9.82 -13.01 -6.60
C GLY A 78 -9.22 -14.31 -6.06
N PHE A 79 -8.29 -14.23 -5.11
CA PHE A 79 -7.68 -15.39 -4.46
C PHE A 79 -8.72 -16.14 -3.63
N ARG A 80 -8.66 -17.48 -3.68
CA ARG A 80 -9.58 -18.38 -2.95
C ARG A 80 -8.86 -19.44 -2.12
N GLY A 81 -7.53 -19.42 -2.12
CA GLY A 81 -6.72 -20.28 -1.27
C GLY A 81 -6.71 -19.79 0.18
N LYS A 82 -5.82 -20.38 0.97
CA LYS A 82 -5.67 -20.10 2.39
C LYS A 82 -4.51 -19.15 2.66
N ILE A 83 -4.73 -18.14 3.49
CA ILE A 83 -3.65 -17.32 4.05
C ILE A 83 -3.24 -17.90 5.40
N VAL A 84 -1.98 -18.29 5.53
CA VAL A 84 -1.40 -18.83 6.77
C VAL A 84 -0.43 -17.82 7.36
N TRP A 85 -0.53 -17.60 8.67
CA TRP A 85 0.33 -16.67 9.41
C TRP A 85 1.39 -17.46 10.17
N ASP A 86 2.66 -17.22 9.84
CA ASP A 86 3.81 -17.79 10.53
C ASP A 86 4.23 -16.88 11.68
N THR A 87 3.77 -17.24 12.88
CA THR A 87 4.02 -16.49 14.12
C THR A 87 5.39 -16.75 14.73
N GLU A 88 6.18 -17.70 14.20
CA GLU A 88 7.59 -17.86 14.60
C GLU A 88 8.44 -16.73 14.03
N MET A 89 7.98 -16.12 12.94
CA MET A 89 8.62 -14.96 12.31
C MET A 89 8.16 -13.64 12.97
N PRO A 90 9.07 -12.66 13.13
CA PRO A 90 8.78 -11.45 13.89
C PRO A 90 7.79 -10.54 13.16
N ASN A 91 6.95 -9.87 13.95
CA ASN A 91 6.23 -8.70 13.48
C ASN A 91 7.19 -7.53 13.18
N GLY A 92 6.79 -6.67 12.26
CA GLY A 92 7.42 -5.35 12.09
C GLY A 92 7.03 -4.36 13.19
N GLN A 93 7.37 -3.08 13.01
CA GLN A 93 6.92 -2.02 13.91
C GLN A 93 5.39 -2.06 14.09
N PRO A 94 4.85 -1.96 15.32
CA PRO A 94 3.42 -2.14 15.59
C PRO A 94 2.52 -1.19 14.80
N ARG A 95 2.95 0.07 14.64
CA ARG A 95 2.16 1.12 13.99
C ARG A 95 3.04 1.95 13.07
N ARG A 96 2.58 2.23 11.85
CA ARG A 96 3.16 3.27 10.97
C ARG A 96 2.04 4.03 10.28
N SER A 97 1.82 5.24 10.76
CA SER A 97 0.90 6.22 10.22
C SER A 97 1.48 7.60 10.48
N ILE A 98 1.11 8.56 9.67
CA ILE A 98 1.64 9.92 9.67
C ILE A 98 0.52 10.93 9.95
N ASP A 99 0.90 12.01 10.61
CA ASP A 99 0.00 13.15 10.80
C ASP A 99 0.13 14.09 9.59
N ALA A 100 -0.94 14.17 8.80
CA ALA A 100 -1.08 15.03 7.63
C ALA A 100 -1.88 16.32 7.90
N THR A 101 -2.18 16.64 9.16
CA THR A 101 -2.93 17.86 9.56
C THR A 101 -2.31 19.12 8.95
N ARG A 102 -0.97 19.21 8.97
CA ARG A 102 -0.25 20.36 8.42
C ARG A 102 -0.44 20.52 6.91
N ALA A 103 -0.56 19.44 6.15
CA ALA A 103 -0.79 19.51 4.70
C ALA A 103 -2.19 20.04 4.39
N HIS A 104 -3.18 19.57 5.15
CA HIS A 104 -4.56 20.05 5.07
C HIS A 104 -4.65 21.53 5.43
N GLU A 105 -4.06 21.96 6.55
CA GLU A 105 -4.12 23.34 7.02
C GLU A 105 -3.38 24.34 6.12
N LEU A 106 -2.20 23.97 5.60
CA LEU A 106 -1.34 24.92 4.88
C LEU A 106 -1.66 25.03 3.40
N PHE A 107 -2.08 23.94 2.74
CA PHE A 107 -2.32 23.94 1.29
C PHE A 107 -3.55 23.14 0.85
N GLY A 108 -4.38 22.68 1.81
CA GLY A 108 -5.66 22.05 1.53
C GLY A 108 -5.55 20.63 0.96
N PHE A 109 -4.45 19.93 1.24
CA PHE A 109 -4.30 18.55 0.80
C PHE A 109 -5.17 17.60 1.62
N GLU A 110 -5.90 16.75 0.90
CA GLU A 110 -6.63 15.62 1.44
C GLU A 110 -6.57 14.47 0.42
N ALA A 111 -6.19 13.27 0.86
CA ALA A 111 -6.18 12.10 -0.02
C ALA A 111 -7.62 11.66 -0.30
N ARG A 112 -7.95 11.44 -1.58
CA ARG A 112 -9.32 11.18 -2.01
C ARG A 112 -9.55 9.73 -2.42
N THR A 113 -8.51 8.99 -2.75
CA THR A 113 -8.63 7.62 -3.27
C THR A 113 -8.81 6.63 -2.12
N PRO A 114 -9.93 5.89 -2.05
CA PRO A 114 -10.08 4.77 -1.12
C PRO A 114 -9.05 3.68 -1.38
N LEU A 115 -8.55 3.02 -0.33
CA LEU A 115 -7.54 1.97 -0.46
C LEU A 115 -7.94 0.85 -1.42
N ARG A 116 -9.20 0.38 -1.37
CA ARG A 116 -9.71 -0.66 -2.29
C ARG A 116 -9.60 -0.23 -3.75
N GLU A 117 -10.02 1.00 -4.06
CA GLU A 117 -9.97 1.55 -5.41
C GLU A 117 -8.51 1.66 -5.90
N GLY A 118 -7.61 2.16 -5.05
CA GLY A 118 -6.18 2.20 -5.36
C GLY A 118 -5.57 0.82 -5.64
N LEU A 119 -5.97 -0.21 -4.87
CA LEU A 119 -5.57 -1.61 -5.09
C LEU A 119 -6.10 -2.17 -6.40
N GLU A 120 -7.38 -1.94 -6.72
CA GLU A 120 -8.00 -2.39 -7.98
C GLU A 120 -7.32 -1.78 -9.20
N ARG A 121 -7.05 -0.47 -9.18
CA ARG A 121 -6.29 0.23 -10.23
C ARG A 121 -4.87 -0.30 -10.36
N THR A 122 -4.19 -0.50 -9.22
CA THR A 122 -2.82 -1.04 -9.20
C THR A 122 -2.78 -2.46 -9.77
N LEU A 123 -3.75 -3.30 -9.43
CA LEU A 123 -3.85 -4.67 -9.95
C LEU A 123 -4.16 -4.67 -11.46
N ALA A 124 -5.05 -3.81 -11.94
CA ALA A 124 -5.35 -3.66 -13.36
C ALA A 124 -4.09 -3.29 -14.14
N TRP A 125 -3.38 -2.24 -13.68
CA TRP A 125 -2.10 -1.85 -14.25
C TRP A 125 -1.08 -3.01 -14.23
N TYR A 126 -0.95 -3.71 -13.11
CA TYR A 126 -0.04 -4.84 -12.98
C TYR A 126 -0.35 -5.95 -13.99
N ARG A 127 -1.63 -6.31 -14.18
CA ARG A 127 -2.05 -7.33 -15.15
C ARG A 127 -1.75 -6.93 -16.60
N GLU A 128 -1.95 -5.66 -16.94
CA GLU A 128 -1.61 -5.12 -18.26
C GLU A 128 -0.10 -5.15 -18.55
N HIS A 129 0.73 -4.99 -17.51
CA HIS A 129 2.19 -4.82 -17.66
C HIS A 129 3.02 -6.03 -17.20
N ALA A 130 2.39 -7.10 -16.68
CA ALA A 130 3.09 -8.26 -16.12
C ALA A 130 4.08 -8.91 -17.11
N GLY A 131 3.78 -8.90 -18.41
CA GLY A 131 4.69 -9.39 -19.46
C GLY A 131 5.91 -8.49 -19.71
N ALA A 132 5.80 -7.18 -19.46
CA ALA A 132 6.89 -6.23 -19.60
C ALA A 132 7.80 -6.18 -18.36
N VAL A 133 7.22 -6.36 -17.16
CA VAL A 133 7.96 -6.34 -15.88
C VAL A 133 8.88 -7.56 -15.72
N ALA A 134 8.52 -8.72 -16.30
CA ALA A 134 9.38 -9.90 -16.30
C ALA A 134 10.63 -9.77 -17.19
N GLY A 135 10.64 -8.84 -18.16
CA GLY A 135 11.76 -8.61 -19.08
C GLY A 135 12.77 -7.55 -18.62
N ALA A 136 12.47 -6.79 -17.57
CA ALA A 136 13.32 -5.70 -17.08
C ALA A 136 14.32 -6.12 -15.98
N GLN A 137 14.37 -7.41 -15.64
CA GLN A 137 15.34 -7.99 -14.69
C GLN A 137 16.25 -9.06 -15.32
N ALA A 138 16.35 -9.11 -16.65
CA ALA A 138 17.29 -9.97 -17.38
C ALA A 138 18.53 -9.18 -17.84
#